data_AF-A0A8T3VLB0-F1
#
_entry.id   AF-A0A8T3VLB0-F1
#
_cell.length_a   1.000
_cell.length_b   1.000
_cell.length_c   1.000
_cell.angle_alpha   90.00
_cell.angle_beta   90.00
_cell.angle_gamma   90.00
#
_symmetry.space_group_name_H-M   'P 1'
#
loop_
_entity.id
_entity.type
_entity.pdbx_description
1 polymer ?
#
loop_
_entity_poly.entity_id
_entity_poly.type
_entity_poly.pdbx_seq_one_letter_code
_entity_poly.pdbx_strand_id
1 'polypeptide(L)'
;MLALFVMGGVSAQDVDVVSDASDILSVDSSLSQVNVDVNYEFTNDNGKITPTFNIVNNTVKSQDYDTANKYYNVLINSTVSDKVNISVSAPGYITQYMIVDVNSKSPITVDMMASESYKLGYEITATADSLLDFKNADEVLAITTAGVPKLNGQTSEAAIDGILNYATGYISYGRGNILMLRQTAVDPIDFCFVVKKGNELNAAIFTNGNKKEVYLGTISENMTTSQWNALYKAVGGENAFSFASLANGWYDGVTFDVLQEAAFHGHICEGTLGGYTITKALLQYYPPIQETGNGKQSPGDITSYKVLGIPGDSANDAVIFFLDATSGKTSYVGFNTTSTGATEKMIGFIRWNGQTNKGTIIVMEYDSDANKALFEKETGITGDGSLEQLKYNTWWINRIYNNPASLVNVLIEKEGLTKEQYLYLVGVADDDEDEDGHVINATNSHGLDYTYIQSLDLPNAVRDNAIANKGSLTYDDFKSIGQKAASTAKSIYENELGVKIYKDMPNLMVMTSAGYVMINEQSTEACWDGLFEELGSRLSRKTLLPDHKAIWTPLWFNFVLNLDDGSLMSIYMRYNEDGTFYIGEYNGTNVYNINMTTLNNSDI
;
A
#
# COMPACT_ATOMS: atom_id res chain seq x y z
N MET A 1 3.81 0.12 -25.53
CA MET A 1 2.74 -0.39 -24.64
C MET A 1 3.42 -0.61 -23.30
N LEU A 2 3.55 0.45 -22.50
CA LEU A 2 4.34 0.50 -21.28
C LEU A 2 3.36 0.36 -20.10
N ALA A 3 3.44 -0.73 -19.35
CA ALA A 3 2.62 -0.95 -18.17
C ALA A 3 3.15 -0.08 -17.01
N LEU A 4 2.33 0.89 -16.59
CA LEU A 4 2.59 1.71 -15.41
C LEU A 4 2.11 0.93 -14.18
N PHE A 5 3.05 0.56 -13.31
CA PHE A 5 2.77 -0.09 -12.02
C PHE A 5 2.18 0.94 -11.06
N VAL A 6 0.92 0.76 -10.66
CA VAL A 6 0.32 1.49 -9.53
C VAL A 6 -0.28 0.47 -8.58
N MET A 7 0.32 0.34 -7.39
CA MET A 7 -0.41 -0.07 -6.20
C MET A 7 -1.32 1.10 -5.85
N GLY A 8 -2.52 1.05 -6.40
CA GLY A 8 -3.50 2.14 -6.43
C GLY A 8 -4.31 2.05 -7.72
N GLY A 9 -5.56 1.60 -7.61
CA GLY A 9 -6.50 1.61 -8.73
C GLY A 9 -6.66 3.04 -9.26
N VAL A 10 -6.13 3.30 -10.45
CA VAL A 10 -6.52 4.44 -11.27
C VAL A 10 -7.05 3.89 -12.57
N SER A 11 -8.37 3.69 -12.63
CA SER A 11 -9.07 3.59 -13.91
C SER A 11 -9.29 5.00 -14.42
N ALA A 12 -8.63 5.33 -15.54
CA ALA A 12 -8.97 6.49 -16.34
C ALA A 12 -10.41 6.32 -16.84
N GLN A 13 -11.31 7.18 -16.37
CA GLN A 13 -12.60 7.40 -16.98
C GLN A 13 -12.81 8.91 -17.05
N ASP A 14 -12.73 9.39 -18.29
CA ASP A 14 -13.13 10.68 -18.87
C ASP A 14 -13.14 11.89 -17.93
N VAL A 15 -12.00 12.59 -17.90
CA VAL A 15 -11.98 14.02 -17.61
C VAL A 15 -12.58 14.71 -18.84
N ASP A 16 -13.84 15.14 -18.75
CA ASP A 16 -14.41 16.04 -19.73
C ASP A 16 -13.55 17.32 -19.75
N VAL A 17 -12.88 17.52 -20.89
CA VAL A 17 -12.09 18.71 -21.19
C VAL A 17 -13.05 19.89 -21.29
N VAL A 18 -13.10 20.72 -20.25
CA VAL A 18 -13.58 22.10 -20.41
C VAL A 18 -12.38 22.95 -20.80
N SER A 19 -12.42 23.45 -22.02
CA SER A 19 -11.40 24.30 -22.64
C SER A 19 -11.26 25.67 -21.96
N ASP A 20 -10.01 26.06 -21.74
CA ASP A 20 -9.40 27.40 -21.72
C ASP A 20 -10.07 28.58 -20.96
N ALA A 21 -9.48 28.85 -19.79
CA ALA A 21 -8.69 30.03 -19.44
C ALA A 21 -9.22 31.48 -19.53
N SER A 22 -8.84 32.19 -18.45
CA SER A 22 -8.58 33.62 -18.29
C SER A 22 -9.74 34.52 -17.84
N ASP A 23 -9.77 34.78 -16.53
CA ASP A 23 -9.66 36.14 -16.01
C ASP A 23 -9.33 36.12 -14.51
N ILE A 24 -8.10 36.50 -14.17
CA ILE A 24 -7.76 36.92 -12.81
C ILE A 24 -8.19 38.37 -12.69
N LEU A 25 -9.30 38.59 -11.99
CA LEU A 25 -9.68 39.90 -11.49
C LEU A 25 -9.66 39.89 -9.96
N SER A 26 -8.65 40.55 -9.41
CA SER A 26 -8.67 41.04 -8.04
C SER A 26 -9.82 42.04 -7.90
N VAL A 27 -10.93 41.61 -7.30
CA VAL A 27 -12.03 42.50 -6.92
C VAL A 27 -12.28 42.30 -5.43
N ASP A 28 -12.06 43.38 -4.69
CA ASP A 28 -12.61 43.64 -3.36
C ASP A 28 -14.13 43.34 -3.41
N SER A 29 -14.54 42.17 -2.92
CA SER A 29 -15.88 41.62 -3.17
C SER A 29 -16.62 41.36 -1.86
N SER A 30 -17.88 41.78 -1.81
CA SER A 30 -18.82 41.44 -0.75
C SER A 30 -18.92 39.92 -0.60
N LEU A 31 -18.76 39.41 0.62
CA LEU A 31 -18.94 37.99 0.91
C LEU A 31 -20.43 37.66 1.09
N SER A 32 -20.85 36.54 0.52
CA SER A 32 -22.20 35.99 0.72
C SER A 32 -22.12 34.59 1.32
N GLN A 33 -23.10 34.23 2.14
CA GLN A 33 -23.13 32.96 2.86
C GLN A 33 -24.35 32.13 2.44
N VAL A 34 -24.13 30.85 2.18
CA VAL A 34 -25.19 29.86 1.97
C VAL A 34 -25.06 28.80 3.05
N ASN A 35 -26.16 28.54 3.77
CA ASN A 35 -26.20 27.48 4.77
C ASN A 35 -26.71 26.20 4.13
N VAL A 36 -25.94 25.13 4.18
CA VAL A 36 -26.27 23.85 3.54
C VAL A 36 -26.29 22.73 4.57
N ASP A 37 -27.46 22.12 4.75
CA ASP A 37 -27.66 20.88 5.49
C ASP A 37 -27.45 19.71 4.55
N VAL A 38 -26.61 18.75 4.95
CA VAL A 38 -26.23 17.60 4.09
C VAL A 38 -26.61 16.32 4.79
N ASN A 39 -27.52 15.57 4.17
CA ASN A 39 -27.93 14.25 4.62
C ASN A 39 -27.30 13.19 3.72
N TYR A 40 -26.70 12.17 4.33
CA TYR A 40 -26.22 11.00 3.62
C TYR A 40 -27.29 9.90 3.59
N GLU A 41 -27.40 9.18 2.46
CA GLU A 41 -28.27 8.00 2.31
C GLU A 41 -28.07 6.98 3.46
N PHE A 42 -26.82 6.78 3.89
CA PHE A 42 -26.51 6.04 5.10
C PHE A 42 -26.31 7.02 6.27
N THR A 43 -27.29 7.08 7.17
CA THR A 43 -27.33 8.07 8.26
C THR A 43 -26.13 8.00 9.22
N ASN A 44 -25.45 6.85 9.31
CA ASN A 44 -24.23 6.68 10.10
C ASN A 44 -23.03 7.46 9.54
N ASP A 45 -23.11 7.95 8.31
CA ASP A 45 -22.06 8.76 7.68
C ASP A 45 -22.20 10.25 8.03
N ASN A 46 -23.36 10.67 8.53
CA ASN A 46 -23.60 12.04 8.99
C ASN A 46 -22.61 12.40 10.11
N GLY A 47 -21.80 13.43 9.87
CA GLY A 47 -20.76 13.89 10.79
C GLY A 47 -19.45 13.09 10.75
N LYS A 48 -19.35 12.05 9.90
CA LYS A 48 -18.11 11.30 9.65
C LYS A 48 -17.46 11.65 8.32
N ILE A 49 -18.28 11.96 7.31
CA ILE A 49 -17.84 12.37 5.99
C ILE A 49 -18.05 13.88 5.87
N THR A 50 -17.02 14.57 5.42
CA THR A 50 -17.07 16.01 5.14
C THR A 50 -17.31 16.20 3.64
N PRO A 51 -18.39 16.88 3.23
CA PRO A 51 -18.64 17.19 1.84
C PRO A 51 -17.72 18.30 1.34
N THR A 52 -17.58 18.39 0.02
CA THR A 52 -16.96 19.52 -0.66
C THR A 52 -18.01 20.28 -1.45
N PHE A 53 -18.02 21.60 -1.30
CA PHE A 53 -18.88 22.49 -2.05
C PHE A 53 -18.10 23.15 -3.18
N ASN A 54 -18.64 23.12 -4.40
CA ASN A 54 -18.13 23.92 -5.51
C ASN A 54 -19.24 24.78 -6.09
N ILE A 55 -18.85 25.88 -6.73
CA ILE A 55 -19.79 26.82 -7.32
C ILE A 55 -19.39 27.08 -8.76
N VAL A 56 -20.37 27.00 -9.65
CA VAL A 56 -20.12 27.30 -11.05
C VAL A 56 -19.73 28.78 -11.21
N ASN A 57 -18.58 29.02 -11.85
CA ASN A 57 -18.02 30.35 -12.13
C ASN A 57 -17.72 31.21 -10.89
N ASN A 58 -17.62 30.64 -9.69
CA ASN A 58 -17.21 31.36 -8.47
C ASN A 58 -16.36 30.46 -7.56
N THR A 59 -15.64 31.07 -6.63
CA THR A 59 -14.78 30.35 -5.68
C THR A 59 -15.43 30.29 -4.30
N VAL A 60 -15.36 29.11 -3.67
CA VAL A 60 -15.70 28.92 -2.26
C VAL A 60 -14.53 29.38 -1.39
N LYS A 61 -14.77 30.36 -0.52
CA LYS A 61 -13.78 30.94 0.39
C LYS A 61 -13.55 30.08 1.61
N SER A 62 -14.63 29.55 2.21
CA SER A 62 -14.57 28.58 3.30
C SER A 62 -15.86 27.78 3.40
N GLN A 63 -15.78 26.64 4.08
CA GLN A 63 -16.91 25.77 4.41
C GLN A 63 -16.79 25.31 5.86
N ASP A 64 -17.37 26.07 6.78
CA ASP A 64 -17.25 25.79 8.21
C ASP A 64 -18.52 25.11 8.73
N TYR A 65 -18.37 23.94 9.37
CA TYR A 65 -19.50 23.22 9.96
C TYR A 65 -19.96 23.87 11.26
N ASP A 66 -21.23 24.29 11.31
CA ASP A 66 -21.87 24.76 12.54
C ASP A 66 -22.39 23.57 13.35
N THR A 67 -21.66 23.20 14.40
CA THR A 67 -22.05 22.07 15.26
C THR A 67 -23.35 22.32 16.02
N ALA A 68 -23.68 23.58 16.34
CA ALA A 68 -24.88 23.91 17.10
C ALA A 68 -26.15 23.76 16.23
N ASN A 69 -26.06 24.22 14.98
CA ASN A 69 -27.19 24.21 14.06
C ASN A 69 -27.19 23.06 13.05
N LYS A 70 -26.10 22.27 13.00
CA LYS A 70 -25.91 21.06 12.19
C LYS A 70 -25.96 21.28 10.67
N TYR A 71 -25.40 22.39 10.19
CA TYR A 71 -25.25 22.66 8.75
C TYR A 71 -23.88 23.30 8.45
N TYR A 72 -23.50 23.36 7.18
CA TYR A 72 -22.29 24.03 6.71
C TYR A 72 -22.57 25.49 6.36
N ASN A 73 -21.72 26.40 6.84
CA ASN A 73 -21.67 27.78 6.40
C ASN A 73 -20.70 27.88 5.22
N VAL A 74 -21.23 28.01 4.01
CA VAL A 74 -20.44 28.10 2.77
C VAL A 74 -20.30 29.57 2.39
N LEU A 75 -19.10 30.10 2.51
CA LEU A 75 -18.77 31.49 2.16
C LEU A 75 -18.29 31.57 0.71
N ILE A 76 -18.84 32.51 -0.04
CA ILE A 76 -18.70 32.62 -1.50
C ILE A 76 -18.18 34.00 -1.87
N ASN A 77 -17.25 34.04 -2.83
CA ASN A 77 -16.70 35.29 -3.34
C ASN A 77 -17.57 35.88 -4.47
N SER A 78 -18.73 36.46 -4.15
CA SER A 78 -19.59 37.13 -5.15
C SER A 78 -20.44 38.29 -4.62
N THR A 79 -20.57 39.35 -5.45
CA THR A 79 -21.79 40.20 -5.48
C THR A 79 -22.88 39.37 -6.15
N VAL A 80 -23.70 38.68 -5.36
CA VAL A 80 -24.58 37.64 -5.89
C VAL A 80 -25.66 38.21 -6.82
N SER A 81 -25.84 37.58 -7.97
CA SER A 81 -27.16 37.44 -8.55
C SER A 81 -28.03 36.63 -7.59
N ASP A 82 -29.36 36.79 -7.61
CA ASP A 82 -30.23 36.09 -6.66
C ASP A 82 -30.09 34.54 -6.71
N LYS A 83 -29.42 33.94 -7.70
CA LYS A 83 -29.31 32.48 -7.88
C LYS A 83 -27.90 32.01 -8.22
N VAL A 84 -27.45 30.96 -7.51
CA VAL A 84 -26.12 30.33 -7.63
C VAL A 84 -26.28 28.84 -7.90
N ASN A 85 -25.44 28.27 -8.78
CA ASN A 85 -25.39 26.83 -9.03
C ASN A 85 -24.29 26.19 -8.15
N ILE A 86 -24.72 25.36 -7.21
CA ILE A 86 -23.85 24.69 -6.23
C ILE A 86 -23.77 23.21 -6.60
N SER A 87 -22.56 22.65 -6.57
CA SER A 87 -22.36 21.21 -6.53
C SER A 87 -21.85 20.77 -5.16
N VAL A 88 -22.34 19.62 -4.71
CA VAL A 88 -21.94 18.99 -3.45
C VAL A 88 -21.41 17.61 -3.78
N SER A 89 -20.15 17.35 -3.44
CA SER A 89 -19.50 16.05 -3.61
C SER A 89 -19.06 15.50 -2.26
N ALA A 90 -19.01 14.17 -2.13
CA ALA A 90 -18.47 13.52 -0.95
C ALA A 90 -17.93 12.13 -1.31
N PRO A 91 -16.89 11.64 -0.62
CA PRO A 91 -16.36 10.30 -0.82
C PRO A 91 -17.43 9.19 -0.75
N GLY A 92 -17.54 8.37 -1.80
CA GLY A 92 -18.50 7.27 -1.89
C GLY A 92 -19.88 7.65 -2.43
N TYR A 93 -20.16 8.96 -2.57
CA TYR A 93 -21.45 9.50 -2.98
C TYR A 93 -21.40 10.17 -4.36
N ILE A 94 -22.53 10.14 -5.07
CA ILE A 94 -22.71 10.79 -6.36
C ILE A 94 -22.81 12.30 -6.12
N THR A 95 -22.06 13.10 -6.90
CA THR A 95 -22.14 14.56 -6.84
C THR A 95 -23.55 15.05 -7.14
N GLN A 96 -24.09 15.88 -6.25
CA GLN A 96 -25.39 16.53 -6.41
C GLN A 96 -25.21 17.94 -6.97
N TYR A 97 -26.16 18.40 -7.80
CA TYR A 97 -26.17 19.74 -8.37
C TYR A 97 -27.50 20.42 -8.07
N MET A 98 -27.45 21.69 -7.69
CA MET A 98 -28.66 22.45 -7.38
C MET A 98 -28.51 23.94 -7.66
N ILE A 99 -29.59 24.57 -8.08
CA ILE A 99 -29.69 26.02 -8.19
C ILE A 99 -30.33 26.55 -6.91
N VAL A 100 -29.58 27.37 -6.20
CA VAL A 100 -29.93 27.96 -4.92
C VAL A 100 -30.21 29.44 -5.07
N ASP A 101 -31.31 29.92 -4.49
CA ASP A 101 -31.51 31.35 -4.28
C ASP A 101 -30.92 31.76 -2.92
N VAL A 102 -29.90 32.62 -2.93
CA VAL A 102 -29.15 33.03 -1.72
C VAL A 102 -30.01 33.80 -0.72
N ASN A 103 -31.14 34.36 -1.15
CA ASN A 103 -32.09 35.10 -0.32
C ASN A 103 -33.27 34.22 0.14
N SER A 104 -33.30 32.95 -0.26
CA SER A 104 -34.40 32.01 0.06
C SER A 104 -34.19 31.26 1.38
N LYS A 105 -35.06 30.27 1.65
CA LYS A 105 -35.12 29.53 2.92
C LYS A 105 -33.76 28.87 3.23
N SER A 106 -33.27 29.11 4.44
CA SER A 106 -32.00 28.62 4.97
C SER A 106 -32.27 27.74 6.23
N PRO A 107 -31.54 26.63 6.46
CA PRO A 107 -30.56 26.03 5.54
C PRO A 107 -31.24 25.30 4.37
N ILE A 108 -30.45 25.06 3.33
CA ILE A 108 -30.84 24.30 2.15
C ILE A 108 -30.41 22.86 2.37
N THR A 109 -31.34 21.92 2.18
CA THR A 109 -31.05 20.50 2.37
C THR A 109 -30.59 19.84 1.07
N VAL A 110 -29.53 19.05 1.16
CA VAL A 110 -29.00 18.20 0.08
C VAL A 110 -28.97 16.77 0.57
N ASP A 111 -29.67 15.89 -0.14
CA ASP A 111 -29.64 14.45 0.12
C ASP A 111 -28.62 13.78 -0.82
N MET A 112 -27.52 13.30 -0.25
CA MET A 112 -26.44 12.64 -0.97
C MET A 112 -26.82 11.19 -1.26
N MET A 113 -26.81 10.81 -2.54
CA MET A 113 -27.05 9.43 -2.98
C MET A 113 -25.74 8.66 -3.06
N ALA A 114 -25.64 7.51 -2.40
CA ALA A 114 -24.44 6.69 -2.47
C ALA A 114 -24.26 6.08 -3.88
N SER A 115 -23.01 5.89 -4.30
CA SER A 115 -22.70 5.11 -5.50
C SER A 115 -23.10 3.63 -5.33
N GLU A 116 -23.36 2.92 -6.43
CA GLU A 116 -23.71 1.48 -6.36
C GLU A 116 -22.64 0.65 -5.65
N SER A 117 -21.36 0.95 -5.91
CA SER A 117 -20.23 0.27 -5.30
C SER A 117 -20.13 0.56 -3.80
N TYR A 118 -20.34 1.81 -3.37
CA TYR A 118 -20.40 2.14 -1.94
C TYR A 118 -21.51 1.38 -1.21
N LYS A 119 -22.72 1.37 -1.79
CA LYS A 119 -23.87 0.62 -1.24
C LYS A 119 -23.56 -0.86 -1.10
N LEU A 120 -22.93 -1.45 -2.12
CA LEU A 120 -22.55 -2.86 -2.09
C LEU A 120 -21.64 -3.18 -0.90
N GLY A 121 -20.55 -2.42 -0.73
CA GLY A 121 -19.62 -2.61 0.38
C GLY A 121 -20.26 -2.39 1.75
N TYR A 122 -21.03 -1.31 1.90
CA TYR A 122 -21.71 -0.97 3.15
C TYR A 122 -22.72 -2.05 3.57
N GLU A 123 -23.61 -2.46 2.67
CA GLU A 123 -24.68 -3.41 2.97
C GLU A 123 -24.19 -4.85 3.19
N ILE A 124 -23.16 -5.28 2.45
CA ILE A 124 -22.53 -6.58 2.69
C ILE A 124 -21.84 -6.58 4.05
N THR A 125 -21.14 -5.51 4.41
CA THR A 125 -20.50 -5.40 5.73
C THR A 125 -21.56 -5.42 6.84
N ALA A 126 -22.70 -4.76 6.66
CA ALA A 126 -23.81 -4.83 7.61
C ALA A 126 -24.37 -6.25 7.77
N THR A 127 -24.46 -6.99 6.66
CA THR A 127 -24.88 -8.39 6.67
C THR A 127 -23.86 -9.26 7.40
N ALA A 128 -22.57 -9.08 7.12
CA ALA A 128 -21.48 -9.81 7.77
C ALA A 128 -21.43 -9.54 9.28
N ASP A 129 -21.56 -8.29 9.71
CA ASP A 129 -21.61 -7.90 11.12
C ASP A 129 -22.82 -8.53 11.83
N SER A 130 -24.00 -8.56 11.19
CA SER A 130 -25.17 -9.26 11.74
C SER A 130 -24.95 -10.77 11.93
N LEU A 131 -24.16 -11.39 11.06
CA LEU A 131 -23.85 -12.83 11.11
C LEU A 131 -22.71 -13.17 12.09
N LEU A 132 -21.72 -12.29 12.21
CA LEU A 132 -20.46 -12.55 12.93
C LEU A 132 -20.31 -11.75 14.24
N ASP A 133 -21.16 -10.76 14.49
CA ASP A 133 -21.20 -9.91 15.68
C ASP A 133 -19.86 -9.22 15.96
N PHE A 134 -19.49 -8.25 15.11
CA PHE A 134 -18.19 -7.56 15.19
C PHE A 134 -17.98 -6.91 16.55
N LYS A 135 -19.05 -6.42 17.17
CA LYS A 135 -19.00 -5.79 18.49
C LYS A 135 -18.43 -6.70 19.58
N ASN A 136 -18.71 -8.01 19.52
CA ASN A 136 -18.26 -8.98 20.51
C ASN A 136 -17.13 -9.88 20.00
N ALA A 137 -16.47 -9.47 18.90
CA ALA A 137 -15.23 -10.03 18.40
C ALA A 137 -14.03 -9.44 19.16
N ASP A 138 -12.93 -10.20 19.25
CA ASP A 138 -11.65 -9.64 19.71
C ASP A 138 -11.02 -8.81 18.60
N GLU A 139 -11.05 -9.35 17.37
CA GLU A 139 -10.53 -8.70 16.17
C GLU A 139 -11.36 -9.09 14.94
N VAL A 140 -11.36 -8.22 13.94
CA VAL A 140 -12.09 -8.40 12.68
C VAL A 140 -11.13 -8.20 11.51
N LEU A 141 -11.24 -9.03 10.48
CA LEU A 141 -10.50 -8.93 9.21
C LEU A 141 -11.49 -8.88 8.05
N ALA A 142 -11.23 -8.03 7.07
CA ALA A 142 -11.89 -8.08 5.76
C ALA A 142 -10.88 -8.45 4.67
N ILE A 143 -11.23 -9.39 3.82
CA ILE A 143 -10.52 -9.70 2.58
C ILE A 143 -11.50 -9.46 1.44
N THR A 144 -11.15 -8.60 0.49
CA THR A 144 -12.02 -8.30 -0.64
C THR A 144 -11.24 -8.20 -1.92
N THR A 145 -11.88 -8.52 -3.02
CA THR A 145 -11.32 -8.30 -4.36
C THR A 145 -11.69 -6.91 -4.89
N ALA A 146 -12.61 -6.19 -4.24
CA ALA A 146 -12.96 -4.82 -4.61
C ALA A 146 -11.72 -3.92 -4.73
N GLY A 147 -11.77 -2.94 -5.63
CA GLY A 147 -10.67 -2.05 -5.96
C GLY A 147 -10.04 -2.31 -7.34
N VAL A 148 -10.06 -3.56 -7.83
CA VAL A 148 -9.61 -3.88 -9.21
C VAL A 148 -10.76 -4.29 -10.13
N PRO A 149 -11.61 -5.27 -9.78
CA PRO A 149 -12.77 -5.63 -10.59
C PRO A 149 -13.74 -4.47 -10.75
N LYS A 150 -14.40 -4.39 -11.91
CA LYS A 150 -15.39 -3.35 -12.18
C LYS A 150 -16.79 -3.79 -11.77
N LEU A 151 -17.51 -2.93 -11.05
CA LEU A 151 -18.94 -3.10 -10.82
C LEU A 151 -19.70 -2.38 -11.94
N ASN A 152 -20.44 -3.11 -12.79
CA ASN A 152 -21.21 -2.53 -13.89
C ASN A 152 -20.37 -1.63 -14.84
N GLY A 153 -19.10 -1.99 -15.06
CA GLY A 153 -18.16 -1.22 -15.88
C GLY A 153 -17.53 -0.01 -15.19
N GLN A 154 -17.92 0.28 -13.95
CA GLN A 154 -17.37 1.33 -13.11
C GLN A 154 -16.36 0.78 -12.10
N THR A 155 -15.50 1.64 -11.57
CA THR A 155 -14.51 1.25 -10.56
C THR A 155 -15.17 0.87 -9.24
N SER A 156 -14.51 0.02 -8.43
CA SER A 156 -15.11 -0.58 -7.23
C SER A 156 -14.44 -0.18 -5.91
N GLU A 157 -13.53 0.79 -5.91
CA GLU A 157 -12.85 1.27 -4.69
C GLU A 157 -13.85 1.84 -3.67
N ALA A 158 -14.99 2.37 -4.14
CA ALA A 158 -16.06 2.86 -3.28
C ALA A 158 -16.68 1.74 -2.41
N ALA A 159 -16.63 0.47 -2.83
CA ALA A 159 -17.05 -0.65 -1.99
C ALA A 159 -16.13 -0.81 -0.77
N ILE A 160 -14.82 -0.63 -0.94
CA ILE A 160 -13.88 -0.60 0.20
C ILE A 160 -14.21 0.56 1.13
N ASP A 161 -14.53 1.72 0.55
CA ASP A 161 -14.96 2.91 1.29
C ASP A 161 -16.21 2.65 2.16
N GLY A 162 -17.18 1.92 1.61
CA GLY A 162 -18.40 1.48 2.31
C GLY A 162 -18.10 0.51 3.46
N ILE A 163 -17.16 -0.45 3.27
CA ILE A 163 -16.70 -1.34 4.35
C ILE A 163 -16.12 -0.51 5.50
N LEU A 164 -15.19 0.39 5.21
CA LEU A 164 -14.47 1.19 6.21
C LEU A 164 -15.41 2.12 7.00
N ASN A 165 -16.39 2.73 6.33
CA ASN A 165 -17.34 3.64 6.98
C ASN A 165 -18.39 2.90 7.83
N TYR A 166 -18.85 1.72 7.40
CA TYR A 166 -19.70 0.87 8.24
C TYR A 166 -18.93 0.37 9.46
N ALA A 167 -17.79 -0.29 9.24
CA ALA A 167 -17.02 -0.98 10.26
C ALA A 167 -16.00 -0.07 10.97
N THR A 168 -16.32 1.21 11.10
CA THR A 168 -15.48 2.18 11.82
C THR A 168 -15.18 1.68 13.23
N GLY A 169 -13.90 1.64 13.59
CA GLY A 169 -13.42 1.14 14.89
C GLY A 169 -13.03 -0.34 14.89
N TYR A 170 -13.47 -1.11 13.90
CA TYR A 170 -13.12 -2.52 13.74
C TYR A 170 -12.14 -2.75 12.59
N ILE A 171 -12.40 -2.14 11.43
CA ILE A 171 -11.62 -2.33 10.21
C ILE A 171 -11.04 -0.99 9.75
N SER A 172 -9.75 -0.94 9.47
CA SER A 172 -9.07 0.21 8.87
C SER A 172 -7.82 -0.21 8.11
N TYR A 173 -7.36 0.64 7.19
CA TYR A 173 -6.09 0.41 6.51
C TYR A 173 -4.93 0.38 7.51
N GLY A 174 -4.88 1.28 8.48
CA GLY A 174 -3.78 1.34 9.44
C GLY A 174 -3.77 0.22 10.48
N ARG A 175 -4.88 -0.51 10.67
CA ARG A 175 -4.89 -1.76 11.45
C ARG A 175 -4.36 -2.95 10.66
N GLY A 176 -4.10 -2.79 9.37
CA GLY A 176 -3.66 -3.87 8.49
C GLY A 176 -4.68 -4.99 8.32
N ASN A 177 -5.95 -4.76 8.68
CA ASN A 177 -7.01 -5.78 8.72
C ASN A 177 -8.07 -5.59 7.64
N ILE A 178 -7.69 -4.94 6.54
CA ILE A 178 -8.40 -4.99 5.26
C ILE A 178 -7.41 -5.32 4.15
N LEU A 179 -7.60 -6.47 3.51
CA LEU A 179 -6.71 -7.00 2.49
C LEU A 179 -7.42 -6.98 1.13
N MET A 180 -6.74 -6.41 0.14
CA MET A 180 -7.21 -6.43 -1.25
C MET A 180 -6.61 -7.65 -1.96
N LEU A 181 -7.43 -8.67 -2.17
CA LEU A 181 -7.05 -9.87 -2.93
C LEU A 181 -7.05 -9.52 -4.43
N ARG A 182 -5.90 -9.70 -5.08
CA ARG A 182 -5.74 -9.29 -6.48
C ARG A 182 -6.58 -10.14 -7.42
N GLN A 183 -7.33 -9.48 -8.29
CA GLN A 183 -8.10 -10.06 -9.38
C GLN A 183 -7.94 -9.17 -10.63
N THR A 184 -8.50 -9.58 -11.77
CA THR A 184 -8.57 -8.78 -12.99
C THR A 184 -9.81 -7.87 -13.00
N ALA A 185 -9.83 -6.88 -13.90
CA ALA A 185 -10.94 -5.93 -14.00
C ALA A 185 -12.29 -6.58 -14.40
N VAL A 186 -12.27 -7.82 -14.92
CA VAL A 186 -13.46 -8.55 -15.39
C VAL A 186 -13.89 -9.68 -14.45
N ASP A 187 -13.13 -9.92 -13.39
CA ASP A 187 -13.46 -10.91 -12.37
C ASP A 187 -14.62 -10.43 -11.48
N PRO A 188 -15.25 -11.33 -10.69
CA PRO A 188 -16.28 -10.92 -9.74
C PRO A 188 -15.71 -10.15 -8.54
N ILE A 189 -16.58 -9.37 -7.90
CA ILE A 189 -16.30 -8.75 -6.59
C ILE A 189 -16.73 -9.70 -5.48
N ASP A 190 -15.75 -10.24 -4.78
CA ASP A 190 -15.91 -11.11 -3.61
C ASP A 190 -15.51 -10.39 -2.30
N PHE A 191 -16.12 -10.82 -1.19
CA PHE A 191 -15.86 -10.35 0.17
C PHE A 191 -15.81 -11.53 1.14
N CYS A 192 -14.82 -11.53 2.04
CA CYS A 192 -14.69 -12.46 3.15
C CYS A 192 -14.46 -11.63 4.42
N PHE A 193 -15.39 -11.71 5.36
CA PHE A 193 -15.23 -11.12 6.69
C PHE A 193 -14.92 -12.23 7.67
N VAL A 194 -13.92 -12.01 8.52
CA VAL A 194 -13.44 -12.98 9.49
C VAL A 194 -13.46 -12.35 10.88
N VAL A 195 -13.98 -13.07 11.86
CA VAL A 195 -13.96 -12.71 13.27
C VAL A 195 -13.09 -13.70 14.04
N LYS A 196 -12.19 -13.15 14.84
CA LYS A 196 -11.44 -13.86 15.88
C LYS A 196 -12.15 -13.68 17.22
N LYS A 197 -12.38 -14.78 17.93
CA LYS A 197 -12.93 -14.78 19.30
C LYS A 197 -12.28 -15.88 20.13
N GLY A 198 -11.35 -15.52 21.00
CA GLY A 198 -10.42 -16.46 21.62
C GLY A 198 -9.67 -17.24 20.55
N ASN A 199 -9.84 -18.56 20.55
CA ASN A 199 -9.21 -19.46 19.58
C ASN A 199 -10.11 -19.79 18.37
N GLU A 200 -11.31 -19.20 18.30
CA GLU A 200 -12.24 -19.42 17.20
C GLU A 200 -11.99 -18.43 16.07
N LEU A 201 -11.96 -18.94 14.83
CA LEU A 201 -11.84 -18.17 13.60
C LEU A 201 -13.01 -18.53 12.68
N ASN A 202 -13.96 -17.60 12.55
CA ASN A 202 -15.20 -17.78 11.79
C ASN A 202 -15.31 -16.73 10.67
N ALA A 203 -15.85 -17.13 9.53
CA ALA A 203 -15.96 -16.31 8.34
C ALA A 203 -17.38 -16.28 7.76
N ALA A 204 -17.74 -15.14 7.19
CA ALA A 204 -18.89 -14.95 6.31
C ALA A 204 -18.36 -14.52 4.92
N ILE A 205 -18.68 -15.29 3.89
CA ILE A 205 -18.15 -15.09 2.53
C ILE A 205 -19.28 -14.81 1.55
N PHE A 206 -19.08 -13.80 0.72
CA PHE A 206 -19.99 -13.29 -0.29
C PHE A 206 -19.27 -13.27 -1.62
N THR A 207 -19.85 -13.87 -2.66
CA THR A 207 -19.21 -13.92 -3.99
C THR A 207 -20.07 -13.23 -5.04
N ASN A 208 -19.42 -12.79 -6.12
CA ASN A 208 -20.09 -12.20 -7.30
C ASN A 208 -20.96 -10.96 -6.97
N GLY A 209 -20.55 -10.15 -6.00
CA GLY A 209 -21.29 -8.97 -5.54
C GLY A 209 -22.66 -9.31 -4.93
N ASN A 210 -22.90 -10.56 -4.53
CA ASN A 210 -24.16 -10.97 -3.93
C ASN A 210 -24.19 -10.58 -2.44
N LYS A 211 -25.30 -10.00 -2.00
CA LYS A 211 -25.52 -9.61 -0.60
C LYS A 211 -25.83 -10.80 0.32
N LYS A 212 -26.13 -11.97 -0.26
CA LYS A 212 -26.32 -13.21 0.48
C LYS A 212 -25.00 -13.98 0.57
N GLU A 213 -24.67 -14.42 1.77
CA GLU A 213 -23.49 -15.24 2.04
C GLU A 213 -23.60 -16.59 1.32
N VAL A 214 -22.49 -17.02 0.71
CA VAL A 214 -22.34 -18.37 0.18
C VAL A 214 -21.81 -19.33 1.24
N TYR A 215 -21.11 -18.80 2.25
CA TYR A 215 -20.54 -19.56 3.34
C TYR A 215 -20.61 -18.79 4.66
N LEU A 216 -20.97 -19.49 5.73
CA LEU A 216 -20.86 -19.06 7.11
C LEU A 216 -20.35 -20.23 7.95
N GLY A 217 -19.18 -20.08 8.57
CA GLY A 217 -18.57 -21.16 9.35
C GLY A 217 -17.12 -20.89 9.70
N THR A 218 -16.43 -21.88 10.27
CA THR A 218 -15.02 -21.74 10.61
C THR A 218 -14.15 -21.66 9.36
N ILE A 219 -13.05 -20.89 9.44
CA ILE A 219 -12.02 -20.81 8.40
C ILE A 219 -10.63 -21.16 8.98
N SER A 220 -10.60 -21.75 10.18
CA SER A 220 -9.35 -22.12 10.87
C SER A 220 -8.62 -23.28 10.19
N GLU A 221 -7.30 -23.31 10.30
CA GLU A 221 -6.43 -24.45 9.99
C GLU A 221 -6.85 -25.76 10.69
N ASN A 222 -7.66 -25.68 11.75
CA ASN A 222 -8.18 -26.82 12.51
C ASN A 222 -9.54 -27.34 12.01
N MET A 223 -9.99 -26.90 10.83
CA MET A 223 -11.15 -27.47 10.15
C MET A 223 -11.01 -28.99 9.95
N THR A 224 -12.12 -29.71 10.08
CA THR A 224 -12.24 -31.07 9.55
C THR A 224 -12.27 -31.06 8.02
N THR A 225 -11.92 -32.16 7.39
CA THR A 225 -12.03 -32.33 5.92
C THR A 225 -13.44 -32.01 5.40
N SER A 226 -14.48 -32.33 6.17
CA SER A 226 -15.88 -32.01 5.82
C SER A 226 -16.13 -30.50 5.80
N GLN A 227 -15.62 -29.77 6.81
CA GLN A 227 -15.72 -28.31 6.87
C GLN A 227 -14.95 -27.65 5.74
N TRP A 228 -13.72 -28.11 5.46
CA TRP A 228 -12.93 -27.64 4.31
C TRP A 228 -13.67 -27.85 2.99
N ASN A 229 -14.20 -29.04 2.75
CA ASN A 229 -14.93 -29.34 1.51
C ASN A 229 -16.21 -28.49 1.37
N ALA A 230 -16.87 -28.16 2.49
CA ALA A 230 -18.03 -27.26 2.49
C ALA A 230 -17.62 -25.82 2.10
N LEU A 231 -16.54 -25.31 2.68
CA LEU A 231 -15.96 -24.00 2.32
C LEU A 231 -15.55 -23.97 0.84
N TYR A 232 -14.72 -24.92 0.42
CA TYR A 232 -14.21 -25.03 -0.96
C TYR A 232 -15.34 -25.04 -1.99
N LYS A 233 -16.37 -25.86 -1.75
CA LYS A 233 -17.54 -25.96 -2.65
C LYS A 233 -18.39 -24.70 -2.66
N ALA A 234 -18.55 -24.03 -1.51
CA ALA A 234 -19.35 -22.82 -1.40
C ALA A 234 -18.73 -21.63 -2.14
N VAL A 235 -17.41 -21.49 -2.07
CA VAL A 235 -16.66 -20.37 -2.69
C VAL A 235 -16.40 -20.63 -4.18
N GLY A 236 -16.39 -21.89 -4.62
CA GLY A 236 -16.18 -22.25 -6.03
C GLY A 236 -14.74 -22.63 -6.38
N GLY A 237 -13.92 -22.96 -5.37
CA GLY A 237 -12.57 -23.48 -5.56
C GLY A 237 -11.46 -22.53 -5.09
N GLU A 238 -10.80 -21.86 -6.03
CA GLU A 238 -9.50 -21.20 -5.83
C GLU A 238 -9.49 -20.16 -4.68
N ASN A 239 -10.46 -19.25 -4.65
CA ASN A 239 -10.53 -18.22 -3.60
C ASN A 239 -10.72 -18.79 -2.19
N ALA A 240 -11.16 -20.06 -2.03
CA ALA A 240 -11.30 -20.67 -0.71
C ALA A 240 -9.96 -20.79 0.02
N PHE A 241 -8.89 -21.17 -0.69
CA PHE A 241 -7.55 -21.27 -0.11
C PHE A 241 -6.94 -19.89 0.12
N SER A 242 -7.15 -18.94 -0.80
CA SER A 242 -6.77 -17.54 -0.61
C SER A 242 -7.35 -16.95 0.67
N PHE A 243 -8.67 -17.07 0.87
CA PHE A 243 -9.31 -16.57 2.09
C PHE A 243 -8.81 -17.30 3.34
N ALA A 244 -8.67 -18.63 3.29
CA ALA A 244 -8.24 -19.38 4.46
C ALA A 244 -6.79 -19.11 4.85
N SER A 245 -5.88 -19.07 3.87
CA SER A 245 -4.45 -18.84 4.12
C SER A 245 -4.19 -17.45 4.71
N LEU A 246 -4.79 -16.40 4.13
CA LEU A 246 -4.69 -15.03 4.65
C LEU A 246 -5.32 -14.88 6.03
N ALA A 247 -6.49 -15.49 6.26
CA ALA A 247 -7.16 -15.45 7.56
C ALA A 247 -6.36 -16.14 8.66
N ASN A 248 -5.75 -17.29 8.38
CA ASN A 248 -4.91 -17.99 9.37
C ASN A 248 -3.59 -17.25 9.61
N GLY A 249 -2.92 -16.75 8.56
CA GLY A 249 -1.70 -15.94 8.77
C GLY A 249 -1.95 -14.67 9.57
N TRP A 250 -3.10 -14.01 9.36
CA TRP A 250 -3.53 -12.88 10.19
C TRP A 250 -3.79 -13.30 11.64
N TYR A 251 -4.50 -14.41 11.85
CA TYR A 251 -4.75 -14.97 13.18
C TYR A 251 -3.45 -15.30 13.94
N ASP A 252 -2.45 -15.81 13.22
CA ASP A 252 -1.12 -16.16 13.76
C ASP A 252 -0.19 -14.94 13.96
N GLY A 253 -0.64 -13.75 13.59
CA GLY A 253 0.08 -12.50 13.84
C GLY A 253 1.25 -12.25 12.90
N VAL A 254 1.18 -12.73 11.65
CA VAL A 254 2.14 -12.32 10.62
C VAL A 254 2.01 -10.81 10.36
N THR A 255 3.11 -10.12 10.08
CA THR A 255 3.13 -8.66 9.89
C THR A 255 2.27 -8.25 8.70
N PHE A 256 1.70 -7.05 8.78
CA PHE A 256 0.89 -6.48 7.70
C PHE A 256 1.58 -6.56 6.34
N ASP A 257 2.88 -6.27 6.27
CA ASP A 257 3.62 -6.27 5.00
C ASP A 257 3.62 -7.66 4.33
N VAL A 258 3.63 -8.74 5.12
CA VAL A 258 3.55 -10.13 4.62
C VAL A 258 2.12 -10.48 4.22
N LEU A 259 1.11 -10.01 4.96
CA LEU A 259 -0.29 -10.18 4.54
C LEU A 259 -0.58 -9.43 3.23
N GLN A 260 -0.02 -8.24 3.09
CA GLN A 260 -0.18 -7.41 1.89
C GLN A 260 0.51 -8.05 0.69
N GLU A 261 1.75 -8.52 0.85
CA GLU A 261 2.48 -9.28 -0.17
C GLU A 261 1.72 -10.55 -0.56
N ALA A 262 1.28 -11.34 0.41
CA ALA A 262 0.53 -12.55 0.15
C ALA A 262 -0.83 -12.27 -0.50
N ALA A 263 -1.50 -11.15 -0.18
CA ALA A 263 -2.75 -10.75 -0.86
C ALA A 263 -2.50 -10.27 -2.30
N PHE A 264 -1.34 -9.66 -2.56
CA PHE A 264 -0.87 -9.34 -3.91
C PHE A 264 -0.58 -10.60 -4.72
N HIS A 265 0.07 -11.60 -4.11
CA HIS A 265 0.33 -12.91 -4.71
C HIS A 265 -0.95 -13.73 -4.90
N GLY A 266 -1.87 -13.62 -3.94
CA GLY A 266 -3.19 -14.27 -3.94
C GLY A 266 -3.45 -15.17 -2.73
N HIS A 267 -2.44 -15.60 -1.99
CA HIS A 267 -2.56 -16.46 -0.81
C HIS A 267 -1.23 -16.54 -0.05
N ILE A 268 -1.25 -17.03 1.18
CA ILE A 268 -0.02 -17.42 1.89
C ILE A 268 0.35 -18.86 1.51
N CYS A 269 1.57 -19.05 1.03
CA CYS A 269 2.18 -20.35 0.76
C CYS A 269 3.66 -20.40 1.16
N GLU A 270 4.25 -21.59 1.02
CA GLU A 270 5.69 -21.80 1.26
C GLU A 270 6.56 -20.82 0.49
N GLY A 271 6.25 -20.52 -0.78
CA GLY A 271 7.06 -19.58 -1.56
C GLY A 271 6.96 -18.13 -1.07
N THR A 272 5.76 -17.62 -0.76
CA THR A 272 5.61 -16.25 -0.19
C THR A 272 6.36 -16.09 1.13
N LEU A 273 6.21 -17.06 2.04
CA LEU A 273 6.91 -17.07 3.33
C LEU A 273 8.42 -17.30 3.14
N GLY A 274 8.80 -18.17 2.21
CA GLY A 274 10.19 -18.47 1.86
C GLY A 274 10.92 -17.26 1.29
N GLY A 275 10.28 -16.51 0.38
CA GLY A 275 10.84 -15.28 -0.17
C GLY A 275 10.98 -14.16 0.86
N TYR A 276 10.01 -14.01 1.77
CA TYR A 276 10.16 -13.11 2.92
C TYR A 276 11.33 -13.54 3.82
N THR A 277 11.41 -14.82 4.17
CA THR A 277 12.51 -15.38 4.98
C THR A 277 13.87 -15.17 4.32
N ILE A 278 14.02 -15.45 3.02
CA ILE A 278 15.26 -15.20 2.27
C ILE A 278 15.61 -13.71 2.32
N THR A 279 14.62 -12.83 2.13
CA THR A 279 14.85 -11.37 2.22
C THR A 279 15.37 -10.97 3.59
N LYS A 280 14.78 -11.49 4.67
CA LYS A 280 15.28 -11.23 6.04
C LYS A 280 16.69 -11.78 6.26
N ALA A 281 17.00 -12.98 5.77
CA ALA A 281 18.34 -13.56 5.86
C ALA A 281 19.37 -12.76 5.05
N LEU A 282 19.02 -12.29 3.85
CA LEU A 282 19.84 -11.41 3.02
C LEU A 282 20.17 -10.11 3.75
N LEU A 283 19.16 -9.45 4.33
CA LEU A 283 19.37 -8.20 5.06
C LEU A 283 20.15 -8.40 6.37
N GLN A 284 20.02 -9.55 7.02
CA GLN A 284 20.81 -9.90 8.21
C GLN A 284 22.29 -10.13 7.86
N TYR A 285 22.58 -10.89 6.81
CA TYR A 285 23.95 -11.29 6.48
C TYR A 285 24.67 -10.29 5.57
N TYR A 286 23.92 -9.58 4.72
CA TYR A 286 24.46 -8.74 3.66
C TYR A 286 23.68 -7.43 3.54
N PRO A 287 23.47 -6.66 4.63
CA PRO A 287 22.64 -5.45 4.59
C PRO A 287 23.11 -4.45 3.53
N PRO A 288 22.21 -3.61 2.98
CA PRO A 288 22.59 -2.56 2.06
C PRO A 288 23.50 -1.55 2.77
N ILE A 289 24.51 -1.04 2.06
CA ILE A 289 25.30 0.08 2.50
C ILE A 289 24.50 1.34 2.16
N GLN A 290 24.07 2.05 3.19
CA GLN A 290 23.42 3.34 3.05
C GLN A 290 24.50 4.44 2.96
N GLU A 291 24.23 5.58 2.32
CA GLU A 291 25.20 6.71 2.26
C GLU A 291 25.66 7.25 3.63
N THR A 292 25.02 6.79 4.70
CA THR A 292 25.28 7.02 6.13
C THR A 292 25.06 8.44 6.64
N GLY A 293 24.26 8.53 7.72
CA GLY A 293 24.68 9.26 8.92
C GLY A 293 24.17 10.69 9.09
N ASN A 294 23.34 10.88 10.12
CA ASN A 294 22.99 12.16 10.75
C ASN A 294 22.12 13.12 9.91
N GLY A 295 20.89 12.69 9.64
CA GLY A 295 19.71 13.56 9.81
C GLY A 295 19.45 14.68 8.80
N LYS A 296 20.27 14.87 7.75
CA LYS A 296 20.07 15.99 6.79
C LYS A 296 19.86 15.64 5.32
N GLN A 297 20.04 14.39 4.92
CA GLN A 297 19.83 13.95 3.53
C GLN A 297 18.98 12.69 3.54
N SER A 298 17.99 12.59 2.64
CA SER A 298 17.32 11.30 2.39
C SER A 298 18.41 10.27 2.08
N PRO A 299 18.48 9.11 2.75
CA PRO A 299 19.46 8.11 2.41
C PRO A 299 19.24 7.73 0.96
N GLY A 300 20.24 7.98 0.12
CA GLY A 300 20.48 7.14 -1.04
C GLY A 300 21.16 5.86 -0.54
N ASP A 301 20.79 4.72 -1.12
CA ASP A 301 21.59 3.52 -0.93
C ASP A 301 22.87 3.65 -1.78
N ILE A 302 24.05 3.49 -1.15
CA ILE A 302 25.31 3.33 -1.91
C ILE A 302 25.23 2.05 -2.73
N THR A 303 24.62 1.01 -2.15
CA THR A 303 24.46 -0.28 -2.81
C THR A 303 23.01 -0.57 -3.18
N SER A 304 22.77 -0.99 -4.42
CA SER A 304 21.48 -1.53 -4.84
C SER A 304 21.50 -3.06 -4.85
N TYR A 305 20.37 -3.71 -4.58
CA TYR A 305 20.22 -5.12 -4.89
C TYR A 305 19.75 -5.35 -6.33
N LYS A 306 20.39 -6.29 -7.00
CA LYS A 306 19.85 -6.95 -8.20
C LYS A 306 19.47 -8.38 -7.84
N VAL A 307 18.26 -8.77 -8.22
CA VAL A 307 17.71 -10.11 -7.99
C VAL A 307 17.80 -10.91 -9.28
N LEU A 308 18.37 -12.10 -9.18
CA LEU A 308 18.48 -13.08 -10.25
C LEU A 308 17.52 -14.24 -9.94
N GLY A 309 16.35 -14.24 -10.58
CA GLY A 309 15.32 -15.27 -10.40
C GLY A 309 15.50 -16.45 -11.39
N ILE A 310 15.18 -17.66 -10.92
CA ILE A 310 15.03 -18.91 -11.72
C ILE A 310 13.51 -19.11 -11.94
N PRO A 311 13.00 -19.84 -12.98
CA PRO A 311 11.68 -19.51 -13.52
C PRO A 311 10.61 -19.46 -12.42
N GLY A 312 9.87 -18.35 -12.43
CA GLY A 312 9.33 -17.75 -11.23
C GLY A 312 8.44 -18.67 -10.39
N ASP A 313 8.70 -18.63 -9.09
CA ASP A 313 7.83 -19.13 -8.03
C ASP A 313 7.28 -17.96 -7.19
N SER A 314 6.48 -18.26 -6.17
CA SER A 314 5.92 -17.25 -5.26
C SER A 314 6.96 -16.49 -4.44
N ALA A 315 8.17 -17.02 -4.26
CA ALA A 315 9.23 -16.32 -3.53
C ALA A 315 9.78 -15.13 -4.33
N ASN A 316 9.67 -15.17 -5.66
CA ASN A 316 10.06 -14.06 -6.53
C ASN A 316 9.14 -12.83 -6.34
N ASP A 317 7.83 -13.04 -6.14
CA ASP A 317 6.90 -11.95 -5.81
C ASP A 317 7.28 -11.28 -4.48
N ALA A 318 7.59 -12.09 -3.45
CA ALA A 318 8.01 -11.60 -2.16
C ALA A 318 9.31 -10.77 -2.22
N VAL A 319 10.37 -11.25 -2.89
CA VAL A 319 11.62 -10.48 -2.97
C VAL A 319 11.44 -9.19 -3.79
N ILE A 320 10.63 -9.21 -4.85
CA ILE A 320 10.27 -8.00 -5.61
C ILE A 320 9.55 -7.00 -4.70
N PHE A 321 8.64 -7.49 -3.87
CA PHE A 321 7.87 -6.68 -2.93
C PHE A 321 8.74 -6.09 -1.82
N PHE A 322 9.52 -6.89 -1.08
CA PHE A 322 10.25 -6.41 0.09
C PHE A 322 11.54 -5.66 -0.22
N LEU A 323 12.19 -5.96 -1.35
CA LEU A 323 13.44 -5.29 -1.76
C LEU A 323 13.19 -4.10 -2.71
N ASP A 324 11.94 -3.86 -3.11
CA ASP A 324 11.60 -2.90 -4.17
C ASP A 324 12.40 -3.12 -5.48
N ALA A 325 12.70 -4.39 -5.74
CA ALA A 325 13.56 -4.81 -6.83
C ALA A 325 12.73 -5.20 -8.06
N THR A 326 11.88 -4.32 -8.58
CA THR A 326 10.99 -4.66 -9.71
C THR A 326 11.76 -4.76 -11.04
N SER A 327 11.22 -5.51 -12.01
CA SER A 327 11.77 -5.56 -13.38
C SER A 327 11.76 -4.18 -14.05
N GLY A 328 10.75 -3.35 -13.76
CA GLY A 328 10.67 -1.98 -14.27
C GLY A 328 11.75 -1.06 -13.71
N LYS A 329 12.23 -1.32 -12.50
CA LYS A 329 13.40 -0.68 -11.88
C LYS A 329 14.73 -1.33 -12.31
N THR A 330 14.71 -2.16 -13.35
CA THR A 330 15.85 -2.95 -13.85
C THR A 330 16.61 -3.65 -12.72
N SER A 331 15.87 -4.13 -11.72
CA SER A 331 16.42 -4.69 -10.49
C SER A 331 16.07 -6.15 -10.27
N TYR A 332 15.13 -6.69 -11.07
CA TYR A 332 14.88 -8.12 -11.17
C TYR A 332 15.15 -8.62 -12.58
N VAL A 333 15.89 -9.73 -12.65
CA VAL A 333 16.29 -10.43 -13.86
C VAL A 333 15.88 -11.88 -13.69
N GLY A 334 14.78 -12.29 -14.33
CA GLY A 334 14.23 -13.63 -14.18
C GLY A 334 14.01 -14.33 -15.52
N PHE A 335 14.64 -15.50 -15.70
CA PHE A 335 14.36 -16.45 -16.78
C PHE A 335 14.92 -17.82 -16.42
N ASN A 336 14.56 -18.83 -17.22
CA ASN A 336 14.92 -20.21 -16.91
C ASN A 336 16.43 -20.48 -17.10
N THR A 337 17.18 -20.59 -16.01
CA THR A 337 18.59 -20.97 -15.99
C THR A 337 18.85 -22.37 -15.42
N THR A 338 17.82 -23.23 -15.35
CA THR A 338 17.96 -24.60 -14.78
C THR A 338 18.99 -25.48 -15.49
N SER A 339 19.30 -25.20 -16.77
CA SER A 339 20.39 -25.86 -17.51
C SER A 339 21.78 -25.60 -16.93
N THR A 340 21.93 -24.58 -16.07
CA THR A 340 23.17 -24.20 -15.38
C THR A 340 23.31 -24.84 -13.99
N GLY A 341 22.35 -25.69 -13.59
CA GLY A 341 22.31 -26.34 -12.27
C GLY A 341 21.51 -25.58 -11.21
N ALA A 342 20.94 -24.43 -11.57
CA ALA A 342 20.02 -23.64 -10.78
C ALA A 342 18.67 -24.37 -10.56
N THR A 343 18.01 -24.20 -9.41
CA THR A 343 16.69 -24.79 -9.10
C THR A 343 15.64 -23.73 -8.83
N GLU A 344 14.35 -24.08 -8.91
CA GLU A 344 13.24 -23.13 -8.67
C GLU A 344 13.27 -22.46 -7.29
N LYS A 345 13.85 -23.12 -6.28
CA LYS A 345 13.96 -22.62 -4.89
C LYS A 345 15.14 -21.66 -4.68
N MET A 346 16.03 -21.54 -5.67
CA MET A 346 17.21 -20.69 -5.58
C MET A 346 16.90 -19.27 -6.04
N ILE A 347 17.44 -18.29 -5.32
CA ILE A 347 17.41 -16.87 -5.70
C ILE A 347 18.82 -16.30 -5.56
N GLY A 348 19.24 -15.56 -6.59
CA GLY A 348 20.52 -14.88 -6.63
C GLY A 348 20.36 -13.41 -6.27
N PHE A 349 21.32 -12.86 -5.53
CA PHE A 349 21.35 -11.47 -5.14
C PHE A 349 22.72 -10.88 -5.45
N ILE A 350 22.75 -9.76 -6.14
CA ILE A 350 23.95 -8.93 -6.28
C ILE A 350 23.73 -7.68 -5.44
N ARG A 351 24.51 -7.51 -4.36
CA ARG A 351 24.63 -6.22 -3.68
C ARG A 351 25.69 -5.40 -4.41
N TRP A 352 25.24 -4.53 -5.31
CA TRP A 352 26.09 -3.79 -6.24
C TRP A 352 26.38 -2.37 -5.74
N ASN A 353 27.65 -1.99 -5.67
CA ASN A 353 28.10 -0.62 -5.42
C ASN A 353 28.45 0.06 -6.74
N GLY A 354 27.59 0.99 -7.18
CA GLY A 354 27.79 1.73 -8.44
C GLY A 354 28.91 2.76 -8.38
N GLN A 355 29.34 3.18 -7.19
CA GLN A 355 30.43 4.16 -7.04
C GLN A 355 31.81 3.52 -7.21
N THR A 356 31.96 2.27 -6.79
CA THR A 356 33.24 1.53 -6.86
C THR A 356 33.25 0.45 -7.94
N ASN A 357 32.15 0.30 -8.70
CA ASN A 357 31.93 -0.78 -9.66
C ASN A 357 32.31 -2.18 -9.13
N LYS A 358 31.93 -2.48 -7.89
CA LYS A 358 32.12 -3.79 -7.25
C LYS A 358 30.83 -4.29 -6.65
N GLY A 359 30.70 -5.61 -6.50
CA GLY A 359 29.56 -6.19 -5.81
C GLY A 359 29.85 -7.47 -5.04
N THR A 360 28.89 -7.82 -4.18
CA THR A 360 28.79 -9.13 -3.53
C THR A 360 27.74 -9.95 -4.29
N ILE A 361 28.07 -11.17 -4.74
CA ILE A 361 27.09 -12.13 -5.31
C ILE A 361 26.76 -13.19 -4.26
N ILE A 362 25.47 -13.40 -4.02
CA ILE A 362 24.95 -14.36 -3.06
C ILE A 362 23.91 -15.24 -3.76
N VAL A 363 23.93 -16.54 -3.53
CA VAL A 363 22.86 -17.46 -3.95
C VAL A 363 22.31 -18.12 -2.70
N MET A 364 21.02 -17.96 -2.47
CA MET A 364 20.30 -18.54 -1.33
C MET A 364 19.17 -19.44 -1.83
N GLU A 365 18.76 -20.38 -0.98
CA GLU A 365 17.52 -21.15 -1.18
C GLU A 365 16.78 -21.29 0.17
N TYR A 366 15.46 -21.35 0.12
CA TYR A 366 14.68 -21.83 1.25
C TYR A 366 14.60 -23.35 1.13
N ASP A 367 15.19 -24.07 2.09
CA ASP A 367 15.35 -25.53 2.02
C ASP A 367 14.02 -26.22 2.32
N SER A 368 13.12 -26.20 1.34
CA SER A 368 11.76 -26.71 1.45
C SER A 368 11.72 -28.17 1.90
N ASP A 369 12.68 -29.01 1.45
CA ASP A 369 12.71 -30.42 1.83
C ASP A 369 13.12 -30.57 3.31
N ALA A 370 14.16 -29.86 3.76
CA ALA A 370 14.58 -29.90 5.17
C ALA A 370 13.53 -29.25 6.09
N ASN A 371 12.92 -28.13 5.68
CA ASN A 371 11.89 -27.44 6.44
C ASN A 371 10.63 -28.31 6.56
N LYS A 372 10.21 -28.98 5.49
CA LYS A 372 9.11 -29.96 5.54
C LYS A 372 9.45 -31.13 6.44
N ALA A 373 10.64 -31.72 6.32
CA ALA A 373 11.07 -32.82 7.18
C ALA A 373 11.12 -32.41 8.67
N LEU A 374 11.53 -31.16 8.95
CA LEU A 374 11.53 -30.61 10.30
C LEU A 374 10.10 -30.43 10.83
N PHE A 375 9.20 -29.87 10.02
CA PHE A 375 7.77 -29.76 10.34
C PHE A 375 7.15 -31.13 10.66
N GLU A 376 7.36 -32.13 9.81
CA GLU A 376 6.83 -33.49 10.01
C GLU A 376 7.39 -34.10 11.31
N LYS A 377 8.69 -33.92 11.56
CA LYS A 377 9.35 -34.43 12.78
C LYS A 377 8.79 -33.81 14.05
N GLU A 378 8.52 -32.51 14.05
CA GLU A 378 8.07 -31.78 15.23
C GLU A 378 6.57 -31.91 15.50
N THR A 379 5.76 -32.01 14.44
CA THR A 379 4.30 -31.97 14.55
C THR A 379 3.63 -33.33 14.34
N GLY A 380 4.31 -34.26 13.66
CA GLY A 380 3.75 -35.55 13.23
C GLY A 380 2.76 -35.43 12.07
N ILE A 381 2.56 -34.24 11.49
CA ILE A 381 1.62 -34.01 10.37
C ILE A 381 2.33 -34.35 9.06
N THR A 382 1.78 -35.28 8.28
CA THR A 382 2.30 -35.69 6.96
C THR A 382 1.28 -35.38 5.87
N GLY A 383 1.74 -35.08 4.65
CA GLY A 383 0.89 -34.82 3.49
C GLY A 383 0.97 -33.39 2.95
N ASP A 384 0.26 -33.16 1.84
CA ASP A 384 0.30 -31.95 1.00
C ASP A 384 -1.10 -31.36 0.71
N GLY A 385 -2.12 -31.78 1.47
CA GLY A 385 -3.46 -31.21 1.37
C GLY A 385 -3.53 -29.78 1.90
N SER A 386 -4.61 -29.06 1.57
CA SER A 386 -4.79 -27.66 1.95
C SER A 386 -4.76 -27.44 3.47
N LEU A 387 -5.31 -28.37 4.26
CA LEU A 387 -5.30 -28.24 5.72
C LEU A 387 -3.90 -28.46 6.31
N GLU A 388 -3.16 -29.43 5.77
CA GLU A 388 -1.75 -29.67 6.11
C GLU A 388 -0.89 -28.46 5.72
N GLN A 389 -1.18 -27.83 4.58
CA GLN A 389 -0.50 -26.62 4.12
C GLN A 389 -0.78 -25.41 5.01
N LEU A 390 -2.03 -25.21 5.47
CA LEU A 390 -2.34 -24.15 6.45
C LEU A 390 -1.52 -24.33 7.73
N LYS A 391 -1.46 -25.55 8.26
CA LYS A 391 -0.66 -25.87 9.46
C LYS A 391 0.84 -25.70 9.24
N TYR A 392 1.32 -26.00 8.04
CA TYR A 392 2.71 -25.76 7.67
C TYR A 392 3.05 -24.27 7.60
N ASN A 393 2.16 -23.45 7.03
CA ASN A 393 2.30 -22.00 7.02
C ASN A 393 2.36 -21.43 8.45
N THR A 394 1.44 -21.87 9.34
CA THR A 394 1.44 -21.50 10.76
C THR A 394 2.75 -21.85 11.45
N TRP A 395 3.26 -23.07 11.23
CA TRP A 395 4.55 -23.52 11.77
C TRP A 395 5.72 -22.66 11.29
N TRP A 396 5.67 -22.23 10.03
CA TRP A 396 6.69 -21.41 9.40
C TRP A 396 6.65 -19.97 9.93
N ILE A 397 5.45 -19.34 10.01
CA ILE A 397 5.23 -17.99 10.54
C ILE A 397 5.83 -17.84 11.95
N ASN A 398 5.63 -18.84 12.82
CA ASN A 398 6.17 -18.87 14.18
C ASN A 398 7.72 -18.87 14.25
N ARG A 399 8.42 -19.12 13.15
CA ARG A 399 9.88 -19.17 13.07
C ARG A 399 10.52 -17.93 12.45
N ILE A 400 9.86 -17.32 11.46
CA ILE A 400 10.41 -16.17 10.73
C ILE A 400 10.80 -15.04 11.70
N TYR A 401 10.03 -14.80 12.75
CA TYR A 401 10.30 -13.73 13.72
C TYR A 401 11.43 -14.01 14.72
N ASN A 402 11.86 -15.26 14.83
CA ASN A 402 12.88 -15.66 15.81
C ASN A 402 14.25 -15.81 15.14
N ASN A 403 14.32 -16.56 14.05
CA ASN A 403 15.57 -16.79 13.32
C ASN A 403 15.25 -17.14 11.86
N PRO A 404 14.95 -16.15 11.01
CA PRO A 404 14.59 -16.42 9.61
C PRO A 404 15.72 -17.13 8.87
N ALA A 405 16.96 -16.81 9.19
CA ALA A 405 18.12 -17.44 8.57
C ALA A 405 18.29 -18.94 8.88
N SER A 406 17.57 -19.47 9.88
CA SER A 406 17.54 -20.92 10.16
C SER A 406 16.75 -21.74 9.13
N LEU A 407 15.94 -21.07 8.31
CA LEU A 407 15.10 -21.68 7.28
C LEU A 407 15.69 -21.57 5.87
N VAL A 408 16.90 -21.00 5.76
CA VAL A 408 17.55 -20.62 4.50
C VAL A 408 18.96 -21.22 4.44
N ASN A 409 19.33 -21.76 3.28
CA ASN A 409 20.70 -22.14 2.97
C ASN A 409 21.36 -21.05 2.13
N VAL A 410 22.58 -20.67 2.50
CA VAL A 410 23.46 -19.87 1.62
C VAL A 410 24.34 -20.83 0.85
N LEU A 411 24.12 -20.91 -0.46
CA LEU A 411 24.78 -21.85 -1.37
C LEU A 411 26.10 -21.30 -1.91
N ILE A 412 26.10 -20.01 -2.26
CA ILE A 412 27.27 -19.30 -2.76
C ILE A 412 27.29 -17.90 -2.14
N GLU A 413 28.48 -17.44 -1.77
CA GLU A 413 28.72 -16.06 -1.36
C GLU A 413 30.12 -15.62 -1.78
N LYS A 414 30.22 -14.65 -2.70
CA LYS A 414 31.49 -14.17 -3.22
C LYS A 414 31.54 -12.65 -3.22
N GLU A 415 32.70 -12.09 -2.90
CA GLU A 415 32.94 -10.66 -2.80
C GLU A 415 33.85 -10.18 -3.94
N GLY A 416 33.71 -8.91 -4.34
CA GLY A 416 34.56 -8.31 -5.36
C GLY A 416 34.17 -8.65 -6.79
N LEU A 417 32.90 -8.94 -7.04
CA LEU A 417 32.34 -9.05 -8.40
C LEU A 417 32.70 -7.80 -9.20
N THR A 418 33.30 -7.97 -10.37
CA THR A 418 33.69 -6.87 -11.26
C THR A 418 32.51 -6.38 -12.09
N LYS A 419 32.66 -5.21 -12.74
CA LYS A 419 31.66 -4.65 -13.65
C LYS A 419 31.34 -5.60 -14.81
N GLU A 420 32.33 -6.21 -15.44
CA GLU A 420 32.12 -7.18 -16.52
C GLU A 420 31.30 -8.38 -16.04
N GLN A 421 31.64 -8.96 -14.89
CA GLN A 421 30.91 -10.10 -14.31
C GLN A 421 29.48 -9.71 -13.90
N TYR A 422 29.28 -8.50 -13.39
CA TYR A 422 27.98 -7.95 -13.08
C TYR A 422 27.11 -7.82 -14.34
N LEU A 423 27.63 -7.14 -15.38
CA LEU A 423 26.91 -6.93 -16.64
C LEU A 423 26.67 -8.23 -17.41
N TYR A 424 27.54 -9.24 -17.27
CA TYR A 424 27.26 -10.59 -17.77
C TYR A 424 25.96 -11.16 -17.19
N LEU A 425 25.78 -11.04 -15.86
CA LEU A 425 24.61 -11.56 -15.17
C LEU A 425 23.36 -10.73 -15.46
N VAL A 426 23.43 -9.39 -15.37
CA VAL A 426 22.24 -8.53 -15.49
C VAL A 426 21.92 -8.05 -16.91
N GLY A 427 22.88 -8.15 -17.83
CA GLY A 427 22.79 -7.66 -19.20
C GLY A 427 23.09 -6.16 -19.34
N VAL A 428 23.49 -5.75 -20.55
CA VAL A 428 23.67 -4.35 -20.95
C VAL A 428 23.39 -4.18 -22.44
N ALA A 429 22.66 -3.13 -22.81
CA ALA A 429 22.19 -2.93 -24.19
C ALA A 429 23.25 -2.35 -25.14
N ASP A 430 24.14 -1.52 -24.60
CA ASP A 430 25.20 -0.83 -25.32
C ASP A 430 26.56 -1.22 -24.73
N ASP A 431 27.63 -1.00 -25.50
CA ASP A 431 28.99 -1.18 -25.00
C ASP A 431 29.24 -0.23 -23.81
N ASP A 432 29.97 -0.73 -22.82
CA ASP A 432 30.34 -0.02 -21.60
C ASP A 432 31.86 -0.10 -21.40
N GLU A 433 32.40 0.64 -20.44
CA GLU A 433 33.83 0.61 -20.10
C GLU A 433 34.02 0.35 -18.61
N ASP A 434 35.07 -0.40 -18.25
CA ASP A 434 35.50 -0.54 -16.86
C ASP A 434 36.34 0.65 -16.38
N GLU A 435 36.78 0.61 -15.12
CA GLU A 435 37.57 1.69 -14.50
C GLU A 435 38.96 1.88 -15.14
N ASP A 436 39.45 0.87 -15.85
CA ASP A 436 40.74 0.86 -16.55
C ASP A 436 40.59 1.21 -18.06
N GLY A 437 39.35 1.48 -18.52
CA GLY A 437 39.03 1.81 -19.91
C GLY A 437 38.95 0.60 -20.86
N HIS A 438 38.79 -0.61 -20.33
CA HIS A 438 38.51 -1.79 -21.15
C HIS A 438 37.05 -1.80 -21.58
N VAL A 439 36.81 -2.04 -22.88
CA VAL A 439 35.46 -2.13 -23.44
C VAL A 439 34.80 -3.45 -23.04
N ILE A 440 33.65 -3.35 -22.39
CA ILE A 440 32.71 -4.42 -22.10
C ILE A 440 31.62 -4.35 -23.18
N ASN A 441 31.60 -5.32 -24.10
CA ASN A 441 30.62 -5.31 -25.18
C ASN A 441 29.19 -5.50 -24.66
N ALA A 442 28.22 -4.93 -25.37
CA ALA A 442 26.80 -5.20 -25.18
C ALA A 442 26.54 -6.71 -25.04
N THR A 443 25.77 -7.11 -24.03
CA THR A 443 25.50 -8.51 -23.74
C THR A 443 24.09 -8.72 -23.23
N ASN A 444 23.47 -9.81 -23.67
CA ASN A 444 22.22 -10.26 -23.08
C ASN A 444 22.48 -10.68 -21.63
N SER A 445 21.47 -10.52 -20.79
CA SER A 445 21.51 -11.07 -19.44
C SER A 445 21.67 -12.59 -19.47
N HIS A 446 22.47 -13.12 -18.53
CA HIS A 446 22.62 -14.56 -18.26
C HIS A 446 21.90 -15.02 -16.98
N GLY A 447 21.31 -14.09 -16.22
CA GLY A 447 20.44 -14.38 -15.09
C GLY A 447 21.21 -15.10 -13.99
N LEU A 448 20.53 -16.02 -13.28
CA LEU A 448 21.19 -16.88 -12.30
C LEU A 448 21.90 -18.05 -13.01
N ASP A 449 22.95 -17.75 -13.78
CA ASP A 449 23.86 -18.74 -14.34
C ASP A 449 24.72 -19.34 -13.22
N TYR A 450 24.21 -20.42 -12.63
CA TYR A 450 24.76 -21.00 -11.43
C TYR A 450 26.14 -21.62 -11.67
N THR A 451 26.34 -22.28 -12.82
CA THR A 451 27.64 -22.84 -13.22
C THR A 451 28.69 -21.74 -13.36
N TYR A 452 28.35 -20.62 -14.02
CA TYR A 452 29.24 -19.47 -14.14
C TYR A 452 29.60 -18.90 -12.76
N ILE A 453 28.60 -18.63 -11.91
CA ILE A 453 28.82 -18.06 -10.58
C ILE A 453 29.70 -18.99 -9.73
N GLN A 454 29.51 -20.31 -9.80
CA GLN A 454 30.38 -21.29 -9.15
C GLN A 454 31.83 -21.21 -9.63
N SER A 455 32.05 -20.97 -10.92
CA SER A 455 33.39 -20.91 -11.54
C SER A 455 34.20 -19.65 -11.19
N LEU A 456 33.57 -18.59 -10.68
CA LEU A 456 34.26 -17.33 -10.35
C LEU A 456 35.35 -17.53 -9.29
N ASP A 457 36.60 -17.21 -9.62
CA ASP A 457 37.73 -17.25 -8.67
C ASP A 457 37.76 -15.94 -7.85
N LEU A 458 36.81 -15.83 -6.91
CA LEU A 458 36.63 -14.68 -6.03
C LEU A 458 36.64 -15.14 -4.57
N PRO A 459 37.13 -14.31 -3.63
CA PRO A 459 37.07 -14.63 -2.21
C PRO A 459 35.62 -14.74 -1.72
N ASN A 460 35.41 -15.52 -0.67
CA ASN A 460 34.11 -15.59 -0.01
C ASN A 460 33.74 -14.25 0.61
N ALA A 461 32.45 -13.91 0.53
CA ALA A 461 31.93 -12.73 1.21
C ALA A 461 31.92 -12.91 2.74
N VAL A 462 32.08 -11.80 3.46
CA VAL A 462 31.98 -11.79 4.92
C VAL A 462 30.55 -11.43 5.29
N ARG A 463 29.88 -12.36 5.99
CA ARG A 463 28.55 -12.11 6.55
C ARG A 463 28.64 -11.13 7.71
N ASP A 464 27.74 -10.15 7.73
CA ASP A 464 27.24 -9.60 9.00
C ASP A 464 26.46 -10.70 9.74
N ASN A 465 26.17 -10.53 11.02
CA ASN A 465 25.29 -11.44 11.75
C ASN A 465 24.54 -10.74 12.89
N ALA A 466 24.30 -9.44 12.76
CA ALA A 466 23.47 -8.71 13.69
C ALA A 466 22.00 -9.13 13.50
N ILE A 467 21.43 -9.79 14.52
CA ILE A 467 19.99 -10.05 14.57
C ILE A 467 19.30 -8.73 14.93
N ALA A 468 18.47 -8.21 14.02
CA ALA A 468 17.67 -7.03 14.28
C ALA A 468 16.66 -7.32 15.40
N ASN A 469 16.62 -6.45 16.41
CA ASN A 469 15.64 -6.56 17.49
C ASN A 469 14.37 -5.82 17.09
N LYS A 470 13.23 -6.46 17.32
CA LYS A 470 11.94 -5.79 17.17
C LYS A 470 11.83 -4.63 18.16
N GLY A 471 11.45 -3.46 17.64
CA GLY A 471 11.21 -2.26 18.42
C GLY A 471 10.02 -2.39 19.38
N SER A 472 9.76 -1.31 20.10
CA SER A 472 8.71 -1.24 21.12
C SER A 472 7.56 -0.28 20.79
N LEU A 473 7.53 0.28 19.58
CA LEU A 473 6.45 1.19 19.20
C LEU A 473 5.13 0.44 19.08
N THR A 474 4.05 1.03 19.56
CA THR A 474 2.70 0.47 19.47
C THR A 474 1.98 0.96 18.22
N TYR A 475 0.83 0.37 17.92
CA TYR A 475 -0.09 0.90 16.90
C TYR A 475 -0.39 2.39 17.13
N ASP A 476 -0.67 2.79 18.37
CA ASP A 476 -1.00 4.18 18.71
C ASP A 476 0.19 5.12 18.53
N ASP A 477 1.42 4.64 18.73
CA ASP A 477 2.63 5.43 18.47
C ASP A 477 2.77 5.72 16.97
N PHE A 478 2.65 4.70 16.11
CA PHE A 478 2.71 4.89 14.65
C PHE A 478 1.56 5.73 14.13
N LYS A 479 0.35 5.52 14.64
CA LYS A 479 -0.80 6.38 14.35
C LYS A 479 -0.52 7.83 14.71
N SER A 480 0.09 8.08 15.88
CA SER A 480 0.48 9.42 16.32
C SER A 480 1.54 10.06 15.42
N ILE A 481 2.46 9.28 14.85
CA ILE A 481 3.42 9.77 13.84
C ILE A 481 2.66 10.32 12.63
N GLY A 482 1.69 9.58 12.09
CA GLY A 482 0.86 10.02 10.96
C GLY A 482 0.05 11.29 11.28
N GLN A 483 -0.58 11.35 12.46
CA GLN A 483 -1.31 12.55 12.92
C GLN A 483 -0.40 13.77 13.03
N LYS A 484 0.80 13.60 13.59
CA LYS A 484 1.77 14.69 13.75
C LYS A 484 2.27 15.21 12.40
N ALA A 485 2.53 14.31 11.44
CA ALA A 485 2.90 14.71 10.08
C ALA A 485 1.78 15.54 9.41
N ALA A 486 0.53 15.05 9.48
CA ALA A 486 -0.62 15.74 8.92
C ALA A 486 -0.90 17.10 9.57
N SER A 487 -0.94 17.18 10.90
CA SER A 487 -1.17 18.43 11.63
C SER A 487 -0.08 19.47 11.39
N THR A 488 1.18 19.03 11.24
CA THR A 488 2.28 19.90 10.83
C THR A 488 2.06 20.44 9.42
N ALA A 489 1.68 19.61 8.46
CA ALA A 489 1.41 20.03 7.08
C ALA A 489 0.24 21.03 7.00
N LYS A 490 -0.84 20.79 7.75
CA LYS A 490 -1.98 21.71 7.88
C LYS A 490 -1.51 23.09 8.36
N SER A 491 -0.69 23.11 9.41
CA SER A 491 -0.15 24.34 9.98
C SER A 491 0.75 25.11 9.00
N ILE A 492 1.59 24.40 8.24
CA ILE A 492 2.46 25.01 7.22
C ILE A 492 1.62 25.62 6.09
N TYR A 493 0.65 24.89 5.54
CA TYR A 493 -0.23 25.41 4.48
C TYR A 493 -1.03 26.65 4.94
N GLU A 494 -1.53 26.64 6.17
CA GLU A 494 -2.25 27.78 6.72
C GLU A 494 -1.33 28.99 6.92
N ASN A 495 -0.12 28.78 7.45
CA ASN A 495 0.82 29.87 7.73
C ASN A 495 1.47 30.45 6.47
N GLU A 496 1.85 29.62 5.51
CA GLU A 496 2.62 30.04 4.33
C GLU A 496 1.73 30.37 3.13
N LEU A 497 0.60 29.67 2.95
CA LEU A 497 -0.32 29.90 1.82
C LEU A 497 -1.67 30.53 2.23
N GLY A 498 -1.99 30.59 3.53
CA GLY A 498 -3.32 31.01 3.98
C GLY A 498 -4.43 29.99 3.65
N VAL A 499 -4.08 28.74 3.35
CA VAL A 499 -5.05 27.69 2.97
C VAL A 499 -5.33 26.80 4.17
N LYS A 500 -6.59 26.83 4.64
CA LYS A 500 -7.08 25.94 5.69
C LYS A 500 -7.46 24.59 5.12
N ILE A 501 -6.70 23.56 5.48
CA ILE A 501 -6.99 22.18 5.12
C ILE A 501 -8.08 21.61 6.04
N TYR A 502 -9.13 21.03 5.44
CA TYR A 502 -10.20 20.33 6.15
C TYR A 502 -10.19 18.83 5.82
N LYS A 503 -10.84 18.03 6.66
CA LYS A 503 -10.94 16.57 6.49
C LYS A 503 -11.71 16.23 5.20
N ASP A 504 -11.28 15.23 4.44
CA ASP A 504 -11.87 14.81 3.17
C ASP A 504 -11.75 15.82 2.02
N MET A 505 -10.83 16.79 2.15
CA MET A 505 -10.52 17.76 1.10
C MET A 505 -9.97 17.03 -0.16
N PRO A 506 -10.65 17.11 -1.33
CA PRO A 506 -10.37 16.26 -2.48
C PRO A 506 -9.14 16.68 -3.29
N ASN A 507 -8.70 17.93 -3.16
CA ASN A 507 -7.52 18.47 -3.84
C ASN A 507 -6.22 18.32 -3.01
N LEU A 508 -6.26 17.58 -1.90
CA LEU A 508 -5.09 17.20 -1.12
C LEU A 508 -4.76 15.72 -1.34
N MET A 509 -3.51 15.44 -1.73
CA MET A 509 -2.96 14.10 -1.81
C MET A 509 -1.83 13.92 -0.79
N VAL A 510 -1.76 12.75 -0.17
CA VAL A 510 -0.63 12.34 0.65
C VAL A 510 0.10 11.20 -0.06
N MET A 511 1.36 11.39 -0.40
CA MET A 511 2.27 10.31 -0.80
C MET A 511 3.11 9.90 0.40
N THR A 512 3.39 8.62 0.60
CA THR A 512 4.16 8.17 1.76
C THR A 512 4.81 6.82 1.53
N SER A 513 5.94 6.56 2.18
CA SER A 513 6.51 5.20 2.25
C SER A 513 5.88 4.33 3.35
N ALA A 514 5.01 4.90 4.19
CA ALA A 514 4.31 4.17 5.24
C ALA A 514 3.55 2.97 4.66
N GLY A 515 3.63 1.82 5.34
CA GLY A 515 3.04 0.54 4.94
C GLY A 515 3.86 -0.28 3.94
N TYR A 516 5.03 0.22 3.51
CA TYR A 516 6.07 -0.61 2.87
C TYR A 516 7.34 -0.66 3.71
N VAL A 517 7.66 0.42 4.41
CA VAL A 517 8.89 0.52 5.19
C VAL A 517 8.68 0.06 6.62
N MET A 518 9.74 -0.48 7.21
CA MET A 518 9.76 -0.90 8.60
C MET A 518 10.64 0.04 9.44
N ILE A 519 10.20 0.31 10.67
CA ILE A 519 11.03 0.95 11.69
C ILE A 519 11.29 -0.10 12.77
N ASN A 520 12.56 -0.45 12.97
CA ASN A 520 12.98 -1.46 13.96
C ASN A 520 12.16 -2.77 13.86
N GLU A 521 12.03 -3.33 12.65
CA GLU A 521 11.25 -4.57 12.42
C GLU A 521 9.74 -4.45 12.71
N GLN A 522 9.19 -3.24 12.63
CA GLN A 522 7.76 -2.98 12.80
C GLN A 522 7.20 -2.25 11.58
N SER A 523 6.06 -2.73 11.05
CA SER A 523 5.35 -2.07 9.95
C SER A 523 4.87 -0.67 10.36
N THR A 524 4.67 0.18 9.36
CA THR A 524 4.36 1.60 9.52
C THR A 524 2.95 1.97 9.00
N GLU A 525 2.17 0.98 8.61
CA GLU A 525 0.80 1.09 8.09
C GLU A 525 -0.13 1.86 9.03
N ALA A 526 0.05 1.75 10.35
CA ALA A 526 -0.74 2.48 11.34
C ALA A 526 -0.66 4.02 11.18
N CYS A 527 0.38 4.55 10.54
CA CYS A 527 0.45 5.96 10.17
C CYS A 527 -0.74 6.39 9.28
N TRP A 528 -1.28 5.49 8.45
CA TRP A 528 -2.41 5.78 7.56
C TRP A 528 -3.68 6.13 8.33
N ASP A 529 -3.92 5.54 9.51
CA ASP A 529 -5.08 5.90 10.34
C ASP A 529 -4.90 7.28 10.96
N GLY A 530 -3.67 7.68 11.29
CA GLY A 530 -3.38 9.03 11.75
C GLY A 530 -3.58 10.08 10.67
N LEU A 531 -3.15 9.78 9.43
CA LEU A 531 -3.42 10.61 8.25
C LEU A 531 -4.93 10.71 7.98
N PHE A 532 -5.66 9.59 8.06
CA PHE A 532 -7.10 9.57 7.88
C PHE A 532 -7.83 10.42 8.94
N GLU A 533 -7.43 10.37 10.21
CA GLU A 533 -8.08 11.15 11.26
C GLU A 533 -7.97 12.66 11.00
N GLU A 534 -6.78 13.14 10.64
CA GLU A 534 -6.50 14.56 10.43
C GLU A 534 -6.97 15.12 9.09
N LEU A 535 -6.88 14.31 8.03
CA LEU A 535 -7.05 14.75 6.64
C LEU A 535 -8.19 14.03 5.91
N GLY A 536 -8.66 12.89 6.41
CA GLY A 536 -9.59 12.03 5.69
C GLY A 536 -8.95 11.25 4.54
N SER A 537 -7.63 11.34 4.40
CA SER A 537 -6.85 10.72 3.34
C SER A 537 -6.83 9.20 3.47
N ARG A 538 -7.22 8.49 2.41
CA ARG A 538 -7.16 7.02 2.32
C ARG A 538 -7.11 6.55 0.87
N LEU A 539 -6.63 5.32 0.66
CA LEU A 539 -6.45 4.73 -0.67
C LEU A 539 -7.77 4.68 -1.46
N SER A 540 -8.86 4.22 -0.83
CA SER A 540 -10.19 4.15 -1.44
C SER A 540 -10.76 5.51 -1.88
N ARG A 541 -10.22 6.61 -1.36
CA ARG A 541 -10.59 7.99 -1.72
C ARG A 541 -9.64 8.66 -2.70
N LYS A 542 -8.56 7.97 -3.11
CA LYS A 542 -7.54 8.47 -4.05
C LYS A 542 -6.78 9.71 -3.53
N THR A 543 -6.77 9.91 -2.22
CA THR A 543 -6.08 11.02 -1.52
C THR A 543 -4.91 10.54 -0.65
N LEU A 544 -4.61 9.24 -0.66
CA LEU A 544 -3.42 8.63 -0.06
C LEU A 544 -2.82 7.66 -1.08
N LEU A 545 -1.53 7.79 -1.35
CA LEU A 545 -0.75 6.95 -2.25
C LEU A 545 0.50 6.43 -1.54
N PRO A 546 0.48 5.18 -1.06
CA PRO A 546 1.68 4.49 -0.62
C PRO A 546 2.66 4.31 -1.79
N ASP A 547 3.88 4.79 -1.66
CA ASP A 547 4.95 4.60 -2.64
C ASP A 547 5.73 3.33 -2.28
N HIS A 548 5.83 2.41 -3.25
CA HIS A 548 6.54 1.15 -3.08
C HIS A 548 8.02 1.43 -2.79
N LYS A 549 8.48 0.96 -1.63
CA LYS A 549 9.85 1.11 -1.17
C LYS A 549 10.35 -0.16 -0.52
N ALA A 550 11.67 -0.31 -0.54
CA ALA A 550 12.34 -1.37 0.17
C ALA A 550 12.17 -1.20 1.69
N ILE A 551 12.03 -2.32 2.41
CA ILE A 551 11.64 -2.31 3.83
C ILE A 551 12.60 -1.55 4.77
N TRP A 552 13.87 -1.35 4.37
CA TRP A 552 14.88 -0.64 5.17
C TRP A 552 14.95 0.87 4.90
N THR A 553 14.23 1.36 3.89
CA THR A 553 14.29 2.78 3.51
C THR A 553 13.50 3.64 4.51
N PRO A 554 13.72 4.97 4.57
CA PRO A 554 13.06 5.79 5.57
C PRO A 554 11.55 5.88 5.43
N LEU A 555 10.91 6.12 6.57
CA LEU A 555 9.55 6.63 6.64
C LEU A 555 9.50 8.12 6.26
N TRP A 556 8.73 8.45 5.25
CA TRP A 556 8.51 9.83 4.79
C TRP A 556 7.06 10.07 4.36
N PHE A 557 6.69 11.35 4.31
CA PHE A 557 5.39 11.84 3.90
C PHE A 557 5.60 13.03 2.95
N ASN A 558 4.85 13.08 1.85
CA ASN A 558 4.77 14.21 0.98
C ASN A 558 3.29 14.62 0.83
N PHE A 559 2.98 15.85 1.19
CA PHE A 559 1.63 16.39 1.10
C PHE A 559 1.58 17.28 -0.14
N VAL A 560 0.68 17.00 -1.08
CA VAL A 560 0.53 17.76 -2.32
C VAL A 560 -0.87 18.37 -2.37
N LEU A 561 -0.93 19.69 -2.37
CA LEU A 561 -2.14 20.48 -2.51
C LEU A 561 -2.24 21.03 -3.95
N ASN A 562 -3.30 20.66 -4.66
CA ASN A 562 -3.63 21.22 -5.95
C ASN A 562 -4.49 22.48 -5.79
N LEU A 563 -4.03 23.61 -6.31
CA LEU A 563 -4.75 24.89 -6.25
C LEU A 563 -5.48 25.18 -7.57
N ASP A 564 -6.49 26.04 -7.52
CA ASP A 564 -7.32 26.40 -8.67
C ASP A 564 -6.54 27.05 -9.82
N ASP A 565 -5.36 27.62 -9.54
CA ASP A 565 -4.45 28.21 -10.53
C ASP A 565 -3.57 27.15 -11.24
N GLY A 566 -3.71 25.88 -10.89
CA GLY A 566 -2.91 24.76 -11.41
C GLY A 566 -1.56 24.58 -10.73
N SER A 567 -1.28 25.31 -9.63
CA SER A 567 -0.11 25.08 -8.80
C SER A 567 -0.24 23.78 -8.00
N LEU A 568 0.85 23.02 -7.92
CA LEU A 568 0.94 21.81 -7.11
C LEU A 568 1.88 22.10 -5.94
N MET A 569 1.32 22.54 -4.82
CA MET A 569 2.09 22.95 -3.66
C MET A 569 2.44 21.72 -2.82
N SER A 570 3.72 21.48 -2.55
CA SER A 570 4.22 20.26 -1.91
C SER A 570 5.01 20.56 -0.65
N ILE A 571 4.79 19.73 0.38
CA ILE A 571 5.57 19.69 1.62
C ILE A 571 6.15 18.29 1.77
N TYR A 572 7.48 18.18 1.86
CA TYR A 572 8.17 16.93 2.15
C TYR A 572 8.59 16.85 3.62
N MET A 573 8.27 15.73 4.26
CA MET A 573 8.66 15.41 5.64
C MET A 573 9.26 14.02 5.70
N ARG A 574 10.33 13.85 6.50
CA ARG A 574 10.93 12.55 6.78
C ARG A 574 11.00 12.33 8.28
N TYR A 575 10.56 11.16 8.73
CA TYR A 575 10.66 10.76 10.13
C TYR A 575 12.10 10.37 10.48
N ASN A 576 12.62 10.91 11.57
CA ASN A 576 13.96 10.63 12.07
C ASN A 576 13.92 9.59 13.19
N GLU A 577 15.02 8.88 13.42
CA GLU A 577 15.15 7.86 14.47
C GLU A 577 14.91 8.42 15.89
N ASP A 578 15.13 9.72 16.11
CA ASP A 578 14.91 10.40 17.39
C ASP A 578 13.44 10.81 17.64
N GLY A 579 12.52 10.45 16.73
CA GLY A 579 11.10 10.78 16.81
C GLY A 579 10.73 12.18 16.32
N THR A 580 11.68 12.92 15.74
CA THR A 580 11.44 14.21 15.10
C THR A 580 11.15 14.07 13.61
N PHE A 581 10.75 15.17 12.97
CA PHE A 581 10.63 15.26 11.51
C PHE A 581 11.71 16.18 10.96
N TYR A 582 12.41 15.72 9.93
CA TYR A 582 13.02 16.62 8.97
C TYR A 582 11.91 17.16 8.05
N ILE A 583 11.88 18.46 7.83
CA ILE A 583 10.93 19.13 6.93
C ILE A 583 11.75 19.88 5.89
N GLY A 584 11.47 19.65 4.61
CA GLY A 584 12.22 20.29 3.52
C GLY A 584 12.12 21.82 3.58
N GLU A 585 13.25 22.50 3.53
CA GLU A 585 13.34 23.96 3.51
C GLU A 585 14.40 24.43 2.49
N TYR A 586 14.06 25.49 1.77
CA TYR A 586 14.80 26.12 0.68
C TYR A 586 14.27 27.55 0.55
N ASN A 587 15.18 28.52 0.63
CA ASN A 587 14.85 29.95 0.66
C ASN A 587 13.82 30.36 1.73
N GLY A 588 13.77 29.66 2.87
CA GLY A 588 12.92 30.00 4.02
C GLY A 588 11.44 29.63 3.88
N THR A 589 11.05 28.85 2.87
CA THR A 589 9.70 28.27 2.72
C THR A 589 9.76 26.77 3.03
N ASN A 590 8.66 26.18 3.51
CA ASN A 590 8.51 24.72 3.59
C ASN A 590 7.61 24.16 2.48
N VAL A 591 7.02 25.04 1.66
CA VAL A 591 6.12 24.67 0.57
C VAL A 591 6.72 25.02 -0.80
N TYR A 592 6.63 24.08 -1.75
CA TYR A 592 7.17 24.24 -3.11
C TYR A 592 6.15 23.93 -4.18
N ASN A 593 6.13 24.74 -5.24
CA ASN A 593 5.37 24.38 -6.43
C ASN A 593 6.14 23.31 -7.21
N ILE A 594 5.55 22.13 -7.36
CA ILE A 594 6.09 20.99 -8.12
C ILE A 594 5.30 20.75 -9.40
N ASN A 595 4.56 21.76 -9.90
CA ASN A 595 3.89 21.63 -11.18
C ASN A 595 4.88 21.48 -12.33
N MET A 596 4.41 20.95 -13.46
CA MET A 596 5.23 20.64 -14.63
C MET A 596 6.04 21.85 -15.12
N THR A 597 5.43 23.04 -15.09
CA THR A 597 6.10 24.30 -15.48
C THR A 597 7.27 24.62 -14.57
N THR A 598 7.13 24.44 -13.26
CA THR A 598 8.21 24.70 -12.29
C THR A 598 9.35 23.69 -12.46
N LEU A 599 9.01 22.40 -12.61
CA LEU A 599 10.00 21.34 -12.82
C LEU A 599 10.80 21.54 -14.11
N ASN A 600 10.14 21.87 -15.22
CA ASN A 600 10.81 22.10 -16.52
C ASN A 600 11.72 23.34 -16.54
N ASN A 601 11.55 24.27 -15.61
CA ASN A 601 12.35 25.49 -15.50
C ASN A 601 13.31 25.46 -14.29
N SER A 602 13.46 24.31 -13.63
CA SER A 602 14.45 24.15 -12.57
C SER A 602 15.84 23.98 -13.18
N ASP A 603 16.83 24.73 -12.68
CA ASP A 603 18.24 24.67 -13.12
C ASP A 603 18.98 23.40 -12.60
N ILE A 604 18.25 22.34 -12.23
CA ILE A 604 18.76 21.12 -11.58
C ILE A 604 18.76 19.94 -12.54
#